data_AF-A0A6L2ZU17-F1
#
_entry.id   AF-A0A6L2ZU17-F1
#
_cell.length_a   1.000
_cell.length_b   1.000
_cell.length_c   1.000
_cell.angle_alpha   90.00
_cell.angle_beta   90.00
_cell.angle_gamma   90.00
#
_symmetry.space_group_name_H-M   'P 1'
#
loop_
_entity.id
_entity.type
_entity.pdbx_description
1 polymer ?
#
loop_
_entity_poly.entity_id
_entity_poly.type
_entity_poly.pdbx_seq_one_letter_code
_entity_poly.pdbx_strand_id
1 'polypeptide(L)'
;MIKQEELISKIKKHAESIRLWDDRATSLFQHAIVDTISNTVSVRENGEIFVATGDIPAMWLRDSTFQILPYLEMADSIPEITSLVHGVLKQQMRYINHDPYANAFNKEPTDSHYSQDVSNVPISPLVWERKFEIDSLCAPLFLAYQLYKHTGYSAHLKEDYWETVERVLDTFIKEQHHESSDYIFKRTNCPPSDTLSHEGRGEPIGYTGMVWSAFRPSDDACKYGYFIPGNCFILVVLDQLLELLPEHLSPRLESKIKKLQEEITEGIQTYGLVSSEKNPYYAYEVDG
;
A
#
# COMPACT_ATOMS: atom_id res chain seq x y z
N MET A 1 21.82 -5.85 -12.33
CA MET A 1 21.71 -4.69 -11.43
C MET A 1 21.30 -3.50 -12.28
N ILE A 2 20.29 -2.73 -11.86
CA ILE A 2 19.79 -1.59 -12.63
C ILE A 2 20.86 -0.50 -12.65
N LYS A 3 21.20 -0.01 -13.85
CA LYS A 3 22.06 1.16 -14.01
C LYS A 3 21.19 2.41 -13.96
N GLN A 4 21.08 3.02 -12.78
CA GLN A 4 20.10 4.08 -12.53
C GLN A 4 20.22 5.28 -13.48
N GLU A 5 21.43 5.77 -13.74
CA GLU A 5 21.66 6.89 -14.68
C GLU A 5 21.22 6.56 -16.11
N GLU A 6 21.45 5.32 -16.56
CA GLU A 6 21.03 4.86 -17.89
C GLU A 6 19.50 4.78 -17.98
N LEU A 7 18.85 4.26 -16.94
CA LEU A 7 17.39 4.18 -16.86
C LEU A 7 16.75 5.57 -16.89
N ILE A 8 17.26 6.52 -16.09
CA ILE A 8 16.79 7.91 -16.06
C ILE A 8 16.94 8.54 -17.46
N SER A 9 18.08 8.33 -18.12
CA SER A 9 18.33 8.83 -19.47
C SER A 9 17.33 8.27 -20.51
N LYS A 10 17.01 6.97 -20.44
CA LYS A 10 16.00 6.32 -21.29
C LYS A 10 14.59 6.89 -21.03
N ILE A 11 14.20 7.03 -19.77
CA ILE A 11 12.90 7.60 -19.38
C ILE A 11 12.78 9.03 -19.88
N LYS A 12 13.81 9.86 -19.65
CA LYS A 12 13.84 11.25 -20.14
C LYS A 12 13.67 11.32 -21.66
N LYS A 13 14.44 10.53 -22.41
CA LYS A 13 14.34 10.49 -23.87
C LYS A 13 12.95 10.06 -24.35
N HIS A 14 12.34 9.09 -23.67
CA HIS A 14 10.98 8.66 -24.01
C HIS A 14 9.95 9.76 -23.69
N ALA A 15 10.03 10.38 -22.51
CA ALA A 15 9.15 11.49 -22.13
C ALA A 15 9.25 12.68 -23.10
N GLU A 16 10.47 13.02 -23.56
CA GLU A 16 10.73 14.08 -24.55
C GLU A 16 10.06 13.81 -25.91
N SER A 17 9.71 12.55 -26.22
CA SER A 17 8.98 12.18 -27.44
C SER A 17 7.46 12.37 -27.34
N ILE A 18 6.93 12.50 -26.12
CA ILE A 18 5.50 12.63 -25.86
C ILE A 18 5.08 14.10 -25.97
N ARG A 19 3.92 14.34 -26.59
CA ARG A 19 3.25 15.63 -26.65
C ARG A 19 1.82 15.48 -26.12
N LEU A 20 1.45 16.35 -25.18
CA LEU A 20 0.10 16.44 -24.65
C LEU A 20 -0.69 17.53 -25.37
N TRP A 21 -1.90 17.84 -24.90
CA TRP A 21 -2.82 18.76 -25.57
C TRP A 21 -2.32 20.22 -25.67
N ASP A 22 -1.33 20.60 -24.85
CA ASP A 22 -0.61 21.87 -24.96
C ASP A 22 0.84 21.78 -24.45
N ASP A 23 1.62 22.84 -24.67
CA ASP A 23 3.04 22.91 -24.29
C ASP A 23 3.24 22.92 -22.77
N ARG A 24 2.29 23.48 -22.00
CA ARG A 24 2.39 23.56 -20.55
C ARG A 24 2.19 22.18 -19.92
N ALA A 25 1.18 21.45 -20.36
CA ALA A 25 0.91 20.08 -19.97
C ALA A 25 2.09 19.17 -20.36
N THR A 26 2.58 19.30 -21.59
CA THR A 26 3.77 18.58 -22.07
C THR A 26 4.98 18.81 -21.16
N SER A 27 5.29 20.09 -20.86
CA SER A 27 6.43 20.44 -20.01
C SER A 27 6.27 19.89 -18.59
N LEU A 28 5.07 19.98 -18.03
CA LEU A 28 4.77 19.46 -16.70
C LEU A 28 4.95 17.94 -16.63
N PHE A 29 4.40 17.21 -17.61
CA PHE A 29 4.54 15.75 -17.68
C PHE A 29 6.02 15.33 -17.79
N GLN A 30 6.76 15.92 -18.74
CA GLN A 30 8.17 15.61 -18.97
C GLN A 30 9.02 15.88 -17.72
N HIS A 31 8.71 16.96 -17.01
CA HIS A 31 9.39 17.26 -15.76
C HIS A 31 9.02 16.26 -14.66
N ALA A 32 7.73 16.05 -14.40
CA ALA A 32 7.25 15.22 -13.27
C ALA A 32 7.73 13.76 -13.37
N ILE A 33 7.62 13.14 -14.55
CA ILE A 33 8.01 11.73 -14.72
C ILE A 33 9.52 11.50 -14.59
N VAL A 34 10.34 12.51 -14.90
CA VAL A 34 11.80 12.43 -14.73
C VAL A 34 12.20 12.80 -13.30
N ASP A 35 11.52 13.77 -12.69
CA ASP A 35 11.78 14.23 -11.33
C ASP A 35 11.63 13.10 -10.31
N THR A 36 10.52 12.36 -10.35
CA THR A 36 10.27 11.24 -9.43
C THR A 36 11.39 10.19 -9.49
N ILE A 37 11.72 9.63 -10.65
CA ILE A 37 12.77 8.59 -10.77
C ILE A 37 14.17 9.13 -10.40
N SER A 38 14.41 10.43 -10.58
CA SER A 38 15.71 11.04 -10.32
C SER A 38 15.93 11.37 -8.86
N ASN A 39 14.89 11.83 -8.16
CA ASN A 39 15.02 12.43 -6.83
C ASN A 39 14.49 11.54 -5.69
N THR A 40 13.66 10.54 -6.00
CA THR A 40 13.03 9.71 -4.96
C THR A 40 13.50 8.26 -4.96
N VAL A 41 13.95 7.75 -6.11
CA VAL A 41 14.37 6.35 -6.26
C VAL A 41 15.88 6.24 -6.01
N SER A 42 16.28 5.21 -5.28
CA SER A 42 17.69 4.85 -5.09
C SER A 42 17.89 3.35 -5.26
N VAL A 43 18.85 2.98 -6.12
CA VAL A 43 19.30 1.60 -6.27
C VAL A 43 20.52 1.40 -5.38
N ARG A 44 20.40 0.57 -4.35
CA ARG A 44 21.46 0.26 -3.39
C ARG A 44 22.53 -0.65 -4.02
N GLU A 45 23.73 -0.68 -3.43
CA GLU A 45 24.83 -1.53 -3.89
C GLU A 45 24.48 -3.03 -3.88
N ASN A 46 23.63 -3.45 -2.93
CA ASN A 46 23.10 -4.82 -2.85
C ASN A 46 21.95 -5.10 -3.86
N GLY A 47 21.58 -4.13 -4.69
CA GLY A 47 20.53 -4.22 -5.69
C GLY A 47 19.12 -3.98 -5.18
N GLU A 48 18.94 -3.66 -3.89
CA GLU A 48 17.64 -3.27 -3.33
C GLU A 48 17.24 -1.88 -3.84
N ILE A 49 15.93 -1.67 -4.03
CA ILE A 49 15.40 -0.41 -4.54
C ILE A 49 14.55 0.25 -3.46
N PHE A 50 14.90 1.48 -3.13
CA PHE A 50 14.19 2.28 -2.14
C PHE A 50 13.59 3.50 -2.81
N VAL A 51 12.32 3.79 -2.52
CA VAL A 51 11.57 4.93 -3.09
C VAL A 51 11.09 5.80 -1.94
N ALA A 52 11.73 6.96 -1.75
CA ALA A 52 11.33 7.93 -0.75
C ALA A 52 10.07 8.70 -1.19
N THR A 53 9.31 9.26 -0.25
CA THR A 53 8.16 10.11 -0.61
C THR A 53 8.60 11.43 -1.27
N GLY A 54 9.79 11.93 -0.91
CA GLY A 54 10.38 13.14 -1.46
C GLY A 54 11.19 13.89 -0.40
N ASP A 55 10.57 14.88 0.22
CA ASP A 55 11.15 15.66 1.31
C ASP A 55 11.29 14.87 2.62
N ILE A 56 10.48 13.82 2.81
CA ILE A 56 10.62 12.87 3.93
C ILE A 56 11.50 11.69 3.47
N PRO A 57 12.60 11.38 4.18
CA PRO A 57 13.58 10.36 3.78
C PRO A 57 13.15 8.92 4.14
N ALA A 58 11.87 8.60 4.00
CA ALA A 58 11.29 7.30 4.30
C ALA A 58 10.39 6.81 3.14
N MET A 59 10.17 5.50 3.09
CA MET A 59 9.39 4.83 2.05
C MET A 59 8.04 4.40 2.61
N TRP A 60 6.98 5.08 2.18
CA TRP A 60 5.62 4.61 2.40
C TRP A 60 5.28 3.51 1.41
N LEU A 61 4.60 2.45 1.87
CA LEU A 61 4.15 1.38 0.98
C LEU A 61 3.18 1.90 -0.09
N ARG A 62 2.25 2.78 0.31
CA ARG A 62 1.33 3.51 -0.58
C ARG A 62 2.09 4.34 -1.61
N ASP A 63 2.88 5.31 -1.15
CA ASP A 63 3.52 6.32 -2.00
C ASP A 63 4.47 5.68 -3.00
N SER A 64 5.31 4.75 -2.53
CA SER A 64 6.25 4.05 -3.40
C SER A 64 5.56 3.24 -4.50
N THR A 65 4.38 2.67 -4.23
CA THR A 65 3.57 2.03 -5.27
C THR A 65 3.11 3.05 -6.30
N PHE A 66 2.47 4.13 -5.88
CA PHE A 66 1.81 5.05 -6.81
C PHE A 66 2.78 6.01 -7.50
N GLN A 67 3.97 6.24 -6.95
CA GLN A 67 5.08 6.90 -7.64
C GLN A 67 5.63 6.04 -8.77
N ILE A 68 5.67 4.71 -8.62
CA ILE A 68 6.27 3.79 -9.60
C ILE A 68 5.26 3.28 -10.63
N LEU A 69 3.97 3.23 -10.28
CA LEU A 69 2.91 2.72 -11.13
C LEU A 69 2.89 3.34 -12.55
N PRO A 70 3.01 4.68 -12.74
CA PRO A 70 2.93 5.29 -14.08
C PRO A 70 4.03 4.85 -15.04
N TYR A 71 5.19 4.39 -14.55
CA TYR A 71 6.27 3.94 -15.43
C TYR A 71 5.90 2.65 -16.18
N LEU A 72 4.95 1.85 -15.70
CA LEU A 72 4.50 0.63 -16.40
C LEU A 72 3.99 0.94 -17.82
N GLU A 73 3.45 2.12 -18.07
CA GLU A 73 3.04 2.58 -19.41
C GLU A 73 4.20 2.64 -20.42
N MET A 74 5.44 2.66 -19.93
CA MET A 74 6.65 2.75 -20.73
C MET A 74 7.42 1.42 -20.77
N ALA A 75 6.92 0.35 -20.13
CA ALA A 75 7.64 -0.91 -19.96
C ALA A 75 7.97 -1.62 -21.28
N ASP A 76 7.10 -1.51 -22.29
CA ASP A 76 7.36 -2.05 -23.64
C ASP A 76 8.54 -1.36 -24.33
N SER A 77 8.69 -0.06 -24.11
CA SER A 77 9.75 0.76 -24.71
C SER A 77 11.05 0.72 -23.91
N ILE A 78 10.95 0.50 -22.59
CA ILE A 78 12.07 0.51 -21.65
C ILE A 78 11.95 -0.73 -20.74
N PRO A 79 12.44 -1.90 -21.21
CA PRO A 79 12.29 -3.17 -20.47
C PRO A 79 12.88 -3.17 -19.05
N GLU A 80 13.83 -2.27 -18.76
CA GLU A 80 14.38 -2.10 -17.42
C GLU A 80 13.34 -1.64 -16.38
N ILE A 81 12.22 -1.05 -16.81
CA ILE A 81 11.12 -0.66 -15.92
C ILE A 81 10.51 -1.89 -15.23
N THR A 82 10.35 -3.01 -15.94
CA THR A 82 9.88 -4.27 -15.35
C THR A 82 10.82 -4.72 -14.21
N SER A 83 12.13 -4.54 -14.39
CA SER A 83 13.12 -4.84 -13.35
C SER A 83 13.07 -3.86 -12.19
N LEU A 84 12.83 -2.57 -12.46
CA LEU A 84 12.62 -1.53 -11.44
C LEU A 84 11.41 -1.89 -10.56
N VAL A 85 10.26 -2.14 -11.18
CA VAL A 85 9.01 -2.42 -10.46
C VAL A 85 9.13 -3.70 -9.63
N HIS A 86 9.72 -4.77 -10.19
CA HIS A 86 9.98 -5.98 -9.40
C HIS A 86 10.92 -5.70 -8.22
N GLY A 87 11.99 -4.90 -8.40
CA GLY A 87 12.88 -4.54 -7.30
C GLY A 87 12.17 -3.76 -6.19
N VAL A 88 11.28 -2.83 -6.54
CA VAL A 88 10.43 -2.09 -5.59
C VAL A 88 9.47 -3.04 -4.86
N LEU A 89 8.77 -3.92 -5.59
CA LEU A 89 7.89 -4.93 -5.01
C LEU A 89 8.62 -5.80 -4.00
N LYS A 90 9.81 -6.29 -4.35
CA LYS A 90 10.63 -7.11 -3.44
C LYS A 90 10.95 -6.35 -2.15
N GLN A 91 11.24 -5.06 -2.24
CA GLN A 91 11.48 -4.23 -1.06
C GLN A 91 10.20 -4.05 -0.22
N GLN A 92 9.07 -3.76 -0.86
CA GLN A 92 7.77 -3.64 -0.18
C GLN A 92 7.37 -4.94 0.53
N MET A 93 7.53 -6.11 -0.12
CA MET A 93 7.24 -7.41 0.51
C MET A 93 8.13 -7.67 1.74
N ARG A 94 9.40 -7.27 1.69
CA ARG A 94 10.29 -7.36 2.87
C ARG A 94 9.81 -6.48 4.01
N TYR A 95 9.33 -5.28 3.72
CA TYR A 95 8.79 -4.37 4.73
C TYR A 95 7.47 -4.88 5.34
N ILE A 96 6.55 -5.41 4.54
CA ILE A 96 5.33 -6.08 5.05
C ILE A 96 5.69 -7.26 5.95
N ASN A 97 6.66 -8.08 5.55
CA ASN A 97 7.16 -9.18 6.37
C ASN A 97 7.93 -8.72 7.61
N HIS A 98 8.40 -7.49 7.64
CA HIS A 98 9.01 -6.92 8.83
C HIS A 98 7.92 -6.50 9.82
N ASP A 99 6.96 -5.69 9.39
CA ASP A 99 5.83 -5.25 10.21
C ASP A 99 4.61 -4.90 9.33
N PRO A 100 3.56 -5.75 9.30
CA PRO A 100 2.39 -5.48 8.46
C PRO A 100 1.48 -4.37 9.01
N TYR A 101 1.79 -3.80 10.18
CA TYR A 101 1.06 -2.66 10.74
C TYR A 101 1.76 -1.32 10.49
N ALA A 102 2.93 -1.32 9.85
CA ALA A 102 3.66 -0.10 9.54
C ALA A 102 3.35 0.42 8.13
N ASN A 103 3.09 1.72 8.02
CA ASN A 103 2.91 2.43 6.76
C ASN A 103 4.25 2.82 6.12
N ALA A 104 5.27 3.16 6.95
CA ALA A 104 6.51 3.77 6.49
C ALA A 104 7.78 3.11 7.03
N PHE A 105 8.81 3.02 6.17
CA PHE A 105 10.06 2.33 6.49
C PHE A 105 11.30 3.14 6.13
N ASN A 106 12.35 2.94 6.93
CA ASN A 106 13.68 3.46 6.68
C ASN A 106 14.41 2.61 5.62
N LYS A 107 15.33 3.26 4.91
CA LYS A 107 16.22 2.58 3.94
C LYS A 107 17.18 1.60 4.63
N GLU A 108 17.62 1.93 5.83
CA GLU A 108 18.50 1.15 6.71
C GLU A 108 17.92 1.17 8.13
N PRO A 109 18.29 0.25 9.03
CA PRO A 109 17.79 0.25 10.42
C PRO A 109 18.46 1.36 11.26
N THR A 110 18.15 2.63 10.94
CA THR A 110 18.77 3.81 11.55
C THR A 110 18.15 4.24 12.86
N ASP A 111 17.03 3.62 13.25
CA ASP A 111 16.22 4.04 14.40
C ASP A 111 15.71 5.49 14.27
N SER A 112 15.57 5.93 13.02
CA SER A 112 14.94 7.21 12.69
C SER A 112 13.44 7.00 12.61
N HIS A 113 12.71 7.72 13.44
CA HIS A 113 11.24 7.67 13.51
C HIS A 113 10.69 9.07 13.25
N TYR A 114 9.47 9.16 12.71
CA TYR A 114 8.76 10.44 12.65
C TYR A 114 8.62 11.08 14.04
N SER A 115 8.29 10.26 15.04
CA SER A 115 8.19 10.64 16.46
C SER A 115 8.40 9.45 17.39
N GLN A 116 8.49 9.72 18.70
CA GLN A 116 8.55 8.69 19.73
C GLN A 116 7.13 8.19 20.07
N ASP A 117 6.59 7.35 19.19
CA ASP A 117 5.26 6.78 19.35
C ASP A 117 5.25 5.58 20.30
N VAL A 118 4.11 5.38 20.98
CA VAL A 118 3.86 4.22 21.81
C VAL A 118 2.99 3.23 21.05
N SER A 119 3.45 1.99 21.00
CA SER A 119 2.81 0.87 20.30
C SER A 119 2.74 -0.35 21.24
N ASN A 120 2.02 -1.39 20.84
CA ASN A 120 1.91 -2.64 21.59
C ASN A 120 3.20 -3.47 21.59
N VAL A 121 4.10 -3.16 20.66
CA VAL A 121 5.45 -3.69 20.55
C VAL A 121 6.44 -2.54 20.39
N PRO A 122 7.72 -2.71 20.77
CA PRO A 122 8.76 -1.74 20.44
C PRO A 122 8.82 -1.49 18.93
N ILE A 123 8.83 -0.22 18.52
CA ILE A 123 8.93 0.15 17.10
C ILE A 123 10.34 -0.19 16.63
N SER A 124 10.43 -0.96 15.55
CA SER A 124 11.71 -1.44 15.03
C SER A 124 12.54 -0.31 14.42
N PRO A 125 13.89 -0.36 14.50
CA PRO A 125 14.75 0.62 13.85
C PRO A 125 14.58 0.78 12.33
N LEU A 126 13.95 -0.20 11.66
CA LEU A 126 13.64 -0.16 10.23
C LEU A 126 12.31 0.53 9.92
N VAL A 127 11.45 0.74 10.91
CA VAL A 127 10.16 1.40 10.76
C VAL A 127 10.35 2.89 10.97
N TRP A 128 9.85 3.71 10.06
CA TRP A 128 9.82 5.17 10.22
C TRP A 128 8.56 5.63 10.94
N GLU A 129 7.43 5.00 10.60
CA GLU A 129 6.13 5.25 11.23
C GLU A 129 5.30 3.95 11.23
N ARG A 130 4.54 3.72 12.30
CA ARG A 130 3.77 2.49 12.53
C ARG A 130 2.26 2.73 12.57
N LYS A 131 1.75 3.58 11.69
CA LYS A 131 0.31 3.81 11.53
C LYS A 131 -0.28 2.71 10.66
N PHE A 132 -1.26 2.00 11.20
CA PHE A 132 -1.92 0.93 10.46
C PHE A 132 -2.96 1.49 9.49
N GLU A 133 -2.67 1.30 8.20
CA GLU A 133 -3.48 1.78 7.10
C GLU A 133 -3.76 0.61 6.17
N ILE A 134 -5.03 0.34 5.89
CA ILE A 134 -5.42 -0.74 4.97
C ILE A 134 -4.70 -0.61 3.62
N ASP A 135 -4.63 0.61 3.08
CA ASP A 135 -4.05 0.87 1.77
C ASP A 135 -2.53 0.60 1.72
N SER A 136 -1.83 0.67 2.85
CA SER A 136 -0.41 0.31 2.93
C SER A 136 -0.18 -1.16 2.60
N LEU A 137 -1.13 -2.05 2.92
CA LEU A 137 -1.07 -3.47 2.55
C LEU A 137 -1.66 -3.74 1.15
N CYS A 138 -2.68 -2.98 0.73
CA CYS A 138 -3.27 -3.13 -0.60
C CYS A 138 -2.34 -2.65 -1.72
N ALA A 139 -1.65 -1.52 -1.54
CA ALA A 139 -0.91 -0.88 -2.63
C ALA A 139 0.22 -1.76 -3.22
N PRO A 140 1.06 -2.46 -2.42
CA PRO A 140 2.07 -3.36 -2.99
C PRO A 140 1.47 -4.56 -3.75
N LEU A 141 0.33 -5.10 -3.28
CA LEU A 141 -0.37 -6.19 -3.95
C LEU A 141 -0.99 -5.73 -5.27
N PHE A 142 -1.56 -4.52 -5.28
CA PHE A 142 -2.05 -3.88 -6.49
C PHE A 142 -0.92 -3.68 -7.52
N LEU A 143 0.24 -3.16 -7.10
CA LEU A 143 1.40 -3.00 -7.99
C LEU A 143 1.87 -4.34 -8.58
N ALA A 144 1.86 -5.41 -7.79
CA ALA A 144 2.21 -6.76 -8.25
C ALA A 144 1.27 -7.26 -9.35
N TYR A 145 -0.03 -7.00 -9.20
CA TYR A 145 -1.01 -7.31 -10.24
C TYR A 145 -0.81 -6.45 -11.48
N GLN A 146 -0.62 -5.13 -11.34
CA GLN A 146 -0.42 -4.24 -12.48
C GLN A 146 0.84 -4.60 -13.29
N LEU A 147 1.93 -4.99 -12.61
CA LEU A 147 3.13 -5.49 -13.29
C LEU A 147 2.82 -6.69 -14.18
N TYR A 148 2.08 -7.68 -13.66
CA TYR A 148 1.67 -8.84 -14.43
C TYR A 148 0.75 -8.46 -15.60
N LYS A 149 -0.29 -7.65 -15.35
CA LYS A 149 -1.28 -7.32 -16.38
C LYS A 149 -0.71 -6.47 -17.52
N HIS A 150 0.19 -5.52 -17.21
CA HIS A 150 0.78 -4.65 -18.23
C HIS A 150 1.88 -5.35 -19.04
N THR A 151 2.64 -6.28 -18.43
CA THR A 151 3.88 -6.79 -19.05
C THR A 151 3.92 -8.31 -19.25
N GLY A 152 2.96 -9.05 -18.69
CA GLY A 152 3.01 -10.52 -18.60
C GLY A 152 4.08 -11.04 -17.63
N TYR A 153 4.81 -10.16 -16.95
CA TYR A 153 5.87 -10.57 -16.02
C TYR A 153 5.28 -11.24 -14.79
N SER A 154 5.73 -12.45 -14.47
CA SER A 154 5.23 -13.26 -13.35
C SER A 154 6.33 -13.75 -12.42
N ALA A 155 7.59 -13.37 -12.63
CA ALA A 155 8.70 -13.93 -11.85
C ALA A 155 8.74 -13.43 -10.39
N HIS A 156 7.95 -12.41 -10.05
CA HIS A 156 7.70 -11.97 -8.67
C HIS A 156 6.64 -12.80 -7.95
N LEU A 157 5.80 -13.56 -8.67
CA LEU A 157 4.70 -14.36 -8.10
C LEU A 157 5.19 -15.74 -7.65
N LYS A 158 6.21 -15.74 -6.79
CA LYS A 158 6.84 -16.95 -6.23
C LYS A 158 6.37 -17.21 -4.80
N GLU A 159 6.85 -18.30 -4.21
CA GLU A 159 6.50 -18.74 -2.86
C GLU A 159 6.61 -17.62 -1.81
N ASP A 160 7.70 -16.84 -1.84
CA ASP A 160 7.93 -15.71 -0.92
C ASP A 160 6.90 -14.58 -1.06
N TYR A 161 6.42 -14.31 -2.28
CA TYR A 161 5.31 -13.38 -2.50
C TYR A 161 4.01 -13.91 -1.87
N TRP A 162 3.69 -15.18 -2.09
CA TRP A 162 2.45 -15.77 -1.58
C TRP A 162 2.46 -15.95 -0.06
N GLU A 163 3.61 -16.22 0.56
CA GLU A 163 3.78 -16.16 2.03
C GLU A 163 3.46 -14.76 2.57
N THR A 164 3.91 -13.72 1.86
CA THR A 164 3.61 -12.32 2.23
C THR A 164 2.12 -12.03 2.07
N VAL A 165 1.49 -12.49 0.97
CA VAL A 165 0.04 -12.38 0.77
C VAL A 165 -0.72 -13.05 1.91
N GLU A 166 -0.35 -14.27 2.32
CA GLU A 166 -1.00 -14.96 3.42
C GLU A 166 -0.96 -14.15 4.72
N ARG A 167 0.18 -13.51 5.00
CA ARG A 167 0.36 -12.63 6.16
C ARG A 167 -0.49 -11.36 6.09
N VAL A 168 -0.64 -10.77 4.91
CA VAL A 168 -1.57 -9.64 4.69
C VAL A 168 -3.00 -10.09 4.99
N LEU A 169 -3.42 -11.24 4.46
CA LEU A 169 -4.76 -11.78 4.73
C LEU A 169 -4.97 -12.09 6.22
N ASP A 170 -3.96 -12.64 6.91
CA ASP A 170 -4.04 -12.85 8.36
C ASP A 170 -4.17 -11.54 9.14
N THR A 171 -3.51 -10.48 8.68
CA THR A 171 -3.62 -9.14 9.28
C THR A 171 -5.02 -8.58 9.07
N PHE A 172 -5.56 -8.64 7.85
CA PHE A 172 -6.94 -8.23 7.57
C PHE A 172 -7.97 -9.01 8.39
N ILE A 173 -7.85 -10.34 8.45
CA ILE A 173 -8.77 -11.18 9.24
C ILE A 173 -8.69 -10.87 10.74
N LYS A 174 -7.48 -10.62 11.26
CA LYS A 174 -7.31 -10.18 12.66
C LYS A 174 -8.02 -8.85 12.90
N GLU A 175 -7.93 -7.92 11.96
CA GLU A 175 -8.51 -6.58 12.08
C GLU A 175 -10.00 -6.52 11.67
N GLN A 176 -10.60 -7.61 11.17
CA GLN A 176 -12.07 -7.77 11.23
C GLN A 176 -12.57 -7.89 12.68
N HIS A 177 -11.68 -8.31 13.60
CA HIS A 177 -11.92 -8.50 15.02
C HIS A 177 -11.00 -7.61 15.87
N HIS A 178 -10.93 -6.31 15.55
CA HIS A 178 -10.03 -5.36 16.22
C HIS A 178 -10.22 -5.31 17.75
N GLU A 179 -11.42 -5.63 18.26
CA GLU A 179 -11.69 -5.78 19.69
C GLU A 179 -10.77 -6.81 20.38
N SER A 180 -10.28 -7.79 19.61
CA SER A 180 -9.32 -8.82 20.04
C SER A 180 -7.89 -8.53 19.59
N SER A 181 -7.66 -7.47 18.81
CA SER A 181 -6.34 -7.07 18.38
C SER A 181 -5.57 -6.36 19.49
N ASP A 182 -4.28 -6.68 19.57
CA ASP A 182 -3.34 -6.04 20.45
C ASP A 182 -2.79 -4.73 19.87
N TYR A 183 -3.07 -4.39 18.60
CA TYR A 183 -2.55 -3.17 17.98
C TYR A 183 -3.01 -1.94 18.78
N ILE A 184 -2.04 -1.11 19.17
CA ILE A 184 -2.30 0.23 19.70
C ILE A 184 -1.34 1.22 19.05
N PHE A 185 -1.76 2.47 18.98
CA PHE A 185 -0.91 3.59 18.57
C PHE A 185 -1.22 4.83 19.39
N LYS A 186 -0.22 5.41 20.05
CA LYS A 186 -0.32 6.70 20.73
C LYS A 186 0.84 7.61 20.37
N ARG A 187 0.51 8.86 20.05
CA ARG A 187 1.46 9.93 19.83
C ARG A 187 1.16 11.09 20.78
N THR A 188 2.18 11.67 21.38
CA THR A 188 2.03 12.78 22.34
C THR A 188 2.37 14.11 21.67
N ASN A 189 1.83 15.22 22.19
CA ASN A 189 2.05 16.58 21.68
C ASN A 189 1.72 16.76 20.18
N CYS A 190 0.66 16.09 19.72
CA CYS A 190 0.21 16.08 18.33
C CYS A 190 -1.26 16.52 18.23
N PRO A 191 -1.78 16.85 17.03
CA PRO A 191 -3.21 17.09 16.86
C PRO A 191 -4.03 15.81 17.08
N PRO A 192 -5.33 15.90 17.40
CA PRO A 192 -6.17 14.72 17.61
C PRO A 192 -6.24 13.76 16.42
N SER A 193 -5.99 14.25 15.20
CA SER A 193 -5.95 13.39 14.00
C SER A 193 -4.66 12.58 13.88
N ASP A 194 -3.63 12.84 14.70
CA ASP A 194 -2.33 12.19 14.58
C ASP A 194 -2.08 11.13 15.68
N THR A 195 -3.13 10.76 16.41
CA THR A 195 -3.10 9.71 17.44
C THR A 195 -4.47 9.02 17.56
N LEU A 196 -4.50 7.78 18.05
CA LEU A 196 -5.75 7.09 18.33
C LEU A 196 -6.30 7.42 19.73
N SER A 197 -7.63 7.53 19.83
CA SER A 197 -8.37 7.66 21.09
C SER A 197 -8.35 6.35 21.91
N HIS A 198 -9.02 6.33 23.07
CA HIS A 198 -9.21 5.13 23.90
C HIS A 198 -7.92 4.37 24.22
N GLU A 199 -6.93 5.09 24.76
CA GLU A 199 -5.61 4.53 25.10
C GLU A 199 -4.84 3.94 23.91
N GLY A 200 -5.11 4.45 22.71
CA GLY A 200 -4.44 4.04 21.49
C GLY A 200 -5.17 2.95 20.71
N ARG A 201 -6.40 2.61 21.11
CA ARG A 201 -7.23 1.60 20.41
C ARG A 201 -8.17 2.20 19.36
N GLY A 202 -8.36 3.52 19.37
CA GLY A 202 -9.35 4.18 18.51
C GLY A 202 -10.77 4.04 19.03
N GLU A 203 -11.74 4.54 18.27
CA GLU A 203 -13.16 4.48 18.67
C GLU A 203 -13.69 3.04 18.73
N PRO A 204 -14.64 2.74 19.64
CA PRO A 204 -15.32 1.45 19.69
C PRO A 204 -16.01 1.10 18.36
N ILE A 205 -16.07 -0.20 18.06
CA ILE A 205 -16.70 -0.74 16.85
C ILE A 205 -17.62 -1.92 17.18
N GLY A 206 -18.63 -2.15 16.34
CA GLY A 206 -19.38 -3.40 16.26
C GLY A 206 -18.88 -4.26 15.10
N TYR A 207 -18.93 -5.59 15.22
CA TYR A 207 -18.47 -6.48 14.14
C TYR A 207 -19.33 -6.32 12.87
N THR A 208 -18.69 -6.02 11.75
CA THR A 208 -19.37 -5.84 10.44
C THR A 208 -18.90 -6.81 9.36
N GLY A 209 -17.83 -7.57 9.59
CA GLY A 209 -17.11 -8.31 8.54
C GLY A 209 -16.14 -7.44 7.72
N MET A 210 -16.17 -6.12 7.85
CA MET A 210 -15.15 -5.23 7.30
C MET A 210 -13.87 -5.27 8.13
N VAL A 211 -12.76 -4.85 7.52
CA VAL A 211 -11.45 -4.70 8.16
C VAL A 211 -11.36 -3.31 8.77
N TRP A 212 -10.97 -3.25 10.05
CA TRP A 212 -10.68 -2.00 10.74
C TRP A 212 -9.43 -1.31 10.17
N SER A 213 -9.39 0.01 10.17
CA SER A 213 -8.21 0.82 9.84
C SER A 213 -7.98 1.84 10.94
N ALA A 214 -6.75 1.93 11.42
CA ALA A 214 -6.38 2.94 12.42
C ALA A 214 -6.35 4.33 11.79
N PHE A 215 -5.72 4.43 10.61
CA PHE A 215 -5.49 5.67 9.89
C PHE A 215 -5.98 5.56 8.44
N ARG A 216 -6.21 6.71 7.84
CA ARG A 216 -6.56 6.90 6.42
C ARG A 216 -5.29 6.99 5.58
N PRO A 217 -5.41 6.98 4.23
CA PRO A 217 -4.30 7.32 3.34
C PRO A 217 -3.72 8.74 3.52
N SER A 218 -4.36 9.62 4.30
CA SER A 218 -3.83 10.93 4.68
C SER A 218 -2.94 10.89 5.92
N ASP A 219 -2.68 9.70 6.47
CA ASP A 219 -2.06 9.44 7.77
C ASP A 219 -2.85 10.02 8.96
N ASP A 220 -4.09 10.52 8.75
CA ASP A 220 -4.99 10.95 9.82
C ASP A 220 -5.78 9.77 10.39
N ALA A 221 -5.99 9.76 11.70
CA ALA A 221 -6.78 8.76 12.42
C ALA A 221 -8.19 8.69 11.85
N CYS A 222 -8.65 7.46 11.62
CA CYS A 222 -10.03 7.20 11.26
C CYS A 222 -10.95 7.69 12.38
N LYS A 223 -12.05 8.37 12.03
CA LYS A 223 -13.05 8.77 13.01
C LYS A 223 -13.87 7.55 13.43
N TYR A 224 -14.24 6.72 12.47
CA TYR A 224 -14.83 5.40 12.71
C TYR A 224 -13.99 4.34 12.03
N GLY A 225 -13.80 3.20 12.71
CA GLY A 225 -12.78 2.22 12.36
C GLY A 225 -12.94 1.56 11.00
N TYR A 226 -14.14 1.47 10.44
CA TYR A 226 -14.36 0.89 9.12
C TYR A 226 -14.32 1.96 8.03
N PHE A 227 -13.10 2.23 7.55
CA PHE A 227 -12.83 3.08 6.39
C PHE A 227 -13.31 2.40 5.10
N ILE A 228 -14.42 2.89 4.54
CA ILE A 228 -15.13 2.24 3.42
C ILE A 228 -14.27 2.18 2.14
N PRO A 229 -13.62 3.28 1.68
CA PRO A 229 -12.74 3.21 0.52
C PRO A 229 -11.59 2.21 0.67
N GLY A 230 -11.01 2.08 1.87
CA GLY A 230 -9.97 1.07 2.15
C GLY A 230 -10.50 -0.35 2.00
N ASN A 231 -11.67 -0.63 2.57
CA ASN A 231 -12.32 -1.94 2.43
C ASN A 231 -12.72 -2.26 0.99
N CYS A 232 -13.18 -1.28 0.20
CA CYS A 232 -13.37 -1.44 -1.24
C CYS A 232 -12.05 -1.77 -1.96
N PHE A 233 -10.93 -1.18 -1.55
CA PHE A 233 -9.63 -1.47 -2.14
C PHE A 233 -9.15 -2.89 -1.79
N ILE A 234 -9.46 -3.39 -0.59
CA ILE A 234 -9.23 -4.81 -0.26
C ILE A 234 -9.97 -5.70 -1.27
N LEU A 235 -11.26 -5.48 -1.51
CA LEU A 235 -12.03 -6.30 -2.47
C LEU A 235 -11.38 -6.34 -3.86
N VAL A 236 -10.92 -5.19 -4.37
CA VAL A 236 -10.20 -5.11 -5.65
C VAL A 236 -8.94 -5.96 -5.63
N VAL A 237 -8.12 -5.85 -4.58
CA VAL A 237 -6.89 -6.64 -4.47
C VAL A 237 -7.17 -8.13 -4.31
N LEU A 238 -8.23 -8.51 -3.58
CA LEU A 238 -8.62 -9.91 -3.42
C LEU A 238 -9.06 -10.53 -4.76
N ASP A 239 -9.82 -9.81 -5.59
CA ASP A 239 -10.17 -10.26 -6.96
C ASP A 239 -8.91 -10.47 -7.82
N GLN A 240 -7.98 -9.53 -7.74
CA GLN A 240 -6.69 -9.59 -8.44
C GLN A 240 -5.85 -10.79 -7.99
N LEU A 241 -5.82 -11.09 -6.69
CA LEU A 241 -5.12 -12.26 -6.15
C LEU A 241 -5.74 -13.57 -6.65
N LEU A 242 -7.07 -13.67 -6.72
CA LEU A 242 -7.73 -14.85 -7.29
C LEU A 242 -7.38 -15.06 -8.76
N GLU A 243 -7.24 -13.99 -9.55
CA GLU A 243 -6.81 -14.09 -10.94
C GLU A 243 -5.36 -14.61 -11.07
N LEU A 244 -4.47 -14.17 -10.18
CA LEU A 244 -3.07 -14.57 -10.18
C LEU A 244 -2.80 -15.92 -9.52
N LEU A 245 -3.77 -16.45 -8.77
CA LEU A 245 -3.58 -17.63 -7.94
C LEU A 245 -3.17 -18.83 -8.82
N PRO A 246 -1.96 -19.38 -8.66
CA PRO A 246 -1.52 -20.49 -9.48
C PRO A 246 -2.27 -21.76 -9.10
N GLU A 247 -2.57 -22.60 -10.10
CA GLU A 247 -3.37 -23.82 -9.94
C GLU A 247 -2.86 -24.80 -8.87
N HIS A 248 -1.56 -24.75 -8.56
CA HIS A 248 -0.92 -25.64 -7.59
C HIS A 248 -0.89 -25.08 -6.16
N LEU A 249 -1.23 -23.79 -5.94
CA LEU A 249 -1.37 -23.24 -4.60
C LEU A 249 -2.71 -23.65 -3.98
N SER A 250 -2.68 -23.78 -2.66
CA SER A 250 -3.67 -24.54 -1.89
C SER A 250 -5.11 -24.04 -2.08
N PRO A 251 -6.10 -24.95 -2.23
CA PRO A 251 -7.54 -24.63 -2.09
C PRO A 251 -7.86 -23.85 -0.80
N ARG A 252 -6.99 -23.94 0.21
CA ARG A 252 -7.09 -23.17 1.45
C ARG A 252 -6.94 -21.67 1.22
N LEU A 253 -5.97 -21.23 0.41
CA LEU A 253 -5.72 -19.80 0.17
C LEU A 253 -6.86 -19.18 -0.63
N GLU A 254 -7.31 -19.88 -1.68
CA GLU A 254 -8.50 -19.47 -2.44
C GLU A 254 -9.73 -19.32 -1.53
N SER A 255 -9.99 -20.32 -0.67
CA SER A 255 -11.12 -20.28 0.27
C SER A 255 -11.00 -19.13 1.27
N LYS A 256 -9.78 -18.86 1.77
CA LYS A 256 -9.50 -17.74 2.68
C LYS A 256 -9.81 -16.40 2.01
N ILE A 257 -9.37 -16.23 0.76
CA ILE A 257 -9.62 -15.01 -0.02
C ILE A 257 -11.13 -14.82 -0.25
N LYS A 258 -11.82 -15.85 -0.77
CA LYS A 258 -13.26 -15.77 -1.06
C LYS A 258 -14.09 -15.49 0.19
N LYS A 259 -13.76 -16.13 1.32
CA LYS A 259 -14.44 -15.88 2.58
C LYS A 259 -14.28 -14.42 3.03
N LEU A 260 -13.06 -13.88 2.97
CA LEU A 260 -12.80 -12.47 3.31
C LEU A 260 -13.55 -11.52 2.37
N GLN A 261 -13.62 -11.83 1.06
CA GLN A 261 -14.42 -11.05 0.10
C GLN A 261 -15.91 -11.05 0.43
N GLU A 262 -16.47 -12.21 0.75
CA GLU A 262 -17.89 -12.35 1.12
C GLU A 262 -18.21 -11.51 2.36
N GLU A 263 -17.42 -11.64 3.43
CA GLU A 263 -17.61 -10.92 4.70
C GLU A 263 -17.47 -9.39 4.53
N ILE A 264 -16.44 -8.92 3.82
CA ILE A 264 -16.26 -7.47 3.57
C ILE A 264 -17.39 -6.94 2.67
N THR A 265 -17.82 -7.70 1.66
CA THR A 265 -18.90 -7.29 0.75
C THR A 265 -20.21 -7.15 1.52
N GLU A 266 -20.56 -8.13 2.36
CA GLU A 266 -21.75 -8.06 3.21
C GLU A 266 -21.68 -6.87 4.17
N GLY A 267 -20.52 -6.62 4.78
CA GLY A 267 -20.29 -5.47 5.65
C GLY A 267 -20.48 -4.13 4.94
N ILE A 268 -19.89 -3.95 3.76
CA ILE A 268 -20.04 -2.72 2.97
C ILE A 268 -21.50 -2.52 2.54
N GLN A 269 -22.19 -3.59 2.09
CA GLN A 269 -23.58 -3.49 1.65
C GLN A 269 -24.53 -3.16 2.81
N THR A 270 -24.27 -3.71 3.99
CA THR A 270 -25.12 -3.54 5.18
C THR A 270 -24.89 -2.20 5.87
N TYR A 271 -23.62 -1.83 6.09
CA TYR A 271 -23.25 -0.69 6.93
C TYR A 271 -22.72 0.50 6.12
N GLY A 272 -22.07 0.24 4.98
CA GLY A 272 -21.43 1.28 4.17
C GLY A 272 -22.40 2.06 3.27
N LEU A 273 -23.55 1.49 2.91
CA LEU A 273 -24.50 2.12 2.00
C LEU A 273 -25.56 2.93 2.76
N VAL A 274 -25.52 4.25 2.63
CA VAL A 274 -26.49 5.15 3.26
C VAL A 274 -27.59 5.49 2.26
N SER A 275 -28.83 5.21 2.66
CA SER A 275 -30.01 5.56 1.87
C SER A 275 -30.27 7.06 1.91
N SER A 276 -30.56 7.66 0.75
CA SER A 276 -31.00 9.05 0.62
C SER A 276 -32.22 9.15 -0.29
N GLU A 277 -32.97 10.26 -0.19
CA GLU A 277 -34.17 10.50 -1.01
C GLU A 277 -33.89 10.50 -2.53
N LYS A 278 -32.65 10.74 -2.97
CA LYS A 278 -32.30 10.89 -4.38
C LYS A 278 -31.52 9.70 -4.93
N ASN A 279 -30.43 9.32 -4.27
CA ASN A 279 -29.60 8.17 -4.63
C ASN A 279 -28.86 7.64 -3.40
N PRO A 280 -28.69 6.32 -3.25
CA PRO A 280 -27.83 5.78 -2.21
C PRO A 280 -26.38 6.24 -2.43
N TYR A 281 -25.64 6.45 -1.34
CA TYR A 281 -24.22 6.81 -1.38
C TYR A 281 -23.44 6.02 -0.34
N TYR A 282 -22.14 5.86 -0.58
CA TYR A 282 -21.25 5.24 0.41
C TYR A 282 -20.85 6.24 1.48
N ALA A 283 -20.95 5.83 2.74
CA ALA A 283 -20.28 6.53 3.84
C ALA A 283 -18.77 6.51 3.61
N TYR A 284 -18.06 7.48 4.20
CA TYR A 284 -16.59 7.47 4.19
C TYR A 284 -16.04 6.49 5.24
N GLU A 285 -16.63 6.51 6.43
CA GLU A 285 -16.29 5.68 7.58
C GLU A 285 -17.56 5.32 8.37
N VAL A 286 -17.59 4.11 8.94
CA VAL A 286 -18.64 3.62 9.84
C VAL A 286 -18.04 2.83 10.99
N ASP A 287 -18.81 2.59 12.06
CA ASP A 287 -18.38 1.87 13.27
C ASP A 287 -19.14 0.56 13.52
N GLY A 288 -20.25 0.31 12.82
CA GLY A 288 -21.04 -0.93 12.92
C GLY A 288 -22.35 -0.76 13.69
#